data_AF-A0A1T4YKJ4-F1
#
_entry.id   AF-A0A1T4YKJ4-F1
#
_cell.length_a   1.000
_cell.length_b   1.000
_cell.length_c   1.000
_cell.angle_alpha   90.00
_cell.angle_beta   90.00
_cell.angle_gamma   90.00
#
_symmetry.space_group_name_H-M   'P 1'
#
loop_
_entity.id
_entity.type
_entity.pdbx_description
1 polymer ?
#
loop_
_entity_poly.entity_id
_entity_poly.type
_entity_poly.pdbx_seq_one_letter_code
_entity_poly.pdbx_strand_id
1 'polypeptide(L)'
;MHTPAPLASSEVAFASFDLVSFGEILVPDHPLRFGFQYDVVPSQTGSQNIILALTAVAKIPGTEQSCTRGFAVKVDLVTGEVWDLLNDSGLVGWIERPMDTFTDEEPMLLNWEVEHYGAALIPKLQIGGEVFLYPALRYTDGMVMDTVAGLDIGQDPASTFMHPAVWKESL
;
A
#
# COMPACT_ATOMS: atom_id res chain seq x y z
N MET A 1 17.46 -16.88 -26.37
CA MET A 1 16.90 -15.52 -26.31
C MET A 1 15.81 -15.53 -25.27
N HIS A 2 16.06 -14.97 -24.08
CA HIS A 2 15.00 -14.80 -23.08
C HIS A 2 14.16 -13.61 -23.52
N THR A 3 12.91 -13.88 -23.93
CA THR A 3 11.92 -12.82 -24.10
C THR A 3 11.64 -12.24 -22.72
N PRO A 4 11.82 -10.94 -22.48
CA PRO A 4 11.42 -10.33 -21.21
C PRO A 4 9.93 -10.62 -20.99
N ALA A 5 9.59 -11.08 -19.79
CA ALA A 5 8.18 -11.22 -19.42
C ALA A 5 7.53 -9.83 -19.47
N PRO A 6 6.29 -9.70 -19.97
CA PRO A 6 5.58 -8.43 -19.90
C PRO A 6 5.45 -8.02 -18.44
N LEU A 7 5.82 -6.78 -18.12
CA LEU A 7 5.52 -6.14 -16.84
C LEU A 7 4.03 -6.35 -16.58
N ALA A 8 3.68 -7.03 -15.48
CA ALA A 8 2.28 -7.16 -15.07
C ALA A 8 1.69 -5.75 -15.00
N SER A 9 0.59 -5.50 -15.71
CA SER A 9 -0.09 -4.21 -15.57
C SER A 9 -0.61 -4.11 -14.15
N SER A 10 -0.61 -2.91 -13.59
CA SER A 10 -1.12 -2.65 -12.25
C SER A 10 -2.60 -3.07 -12.07
N GLU A 11 -3.36 -3.16 -13.16
CA GLU A 11 -4.71 -3.74 -13.17
C GLU A 11 -4.73 -5.23 -12.82
N VAL A 12 -3.68 -5.99 -13.16
CA VAL A 12 -3.54 -7.41 -12.78
C VAL A 12 -3.14 -7.52 -11.30
N ALA A 13 -2.32 -6.61 -10.80
CA ALA A 13 -1.83 -6.65 -9.42
C ALA A 13 -2.97 -6.60 -8.39
N PHE A 14 -4.05 -5.89 -8.71
CA PHE A 14 -5.22 -5.75 -7.84
C PHE A 14 -6.41 -6.64 -8.23
N ALA A 15 -6.34 -7.38 -9.34
CA ALA A 15 -7.49 -8.09 -9.91
C ALA A 15 -8.11 -9.17 -9.01
N SER A 16 -7.41 -9.59 -7.95
CA SER A 16 -7.87 -10.62 -7.00
C SER A 16 -8.41 -10.04 -5.70
N PHE A 17 -8.60 -8.72 -5.62
CA PHE A 17 -8.97 -8.04 -4.38
C PHE A 17 -10.20 -7.13 -4.54
N ASP A 18 -11.05 -7.12 -3.52
CA ASP A 18 -12.05 -6.08 -3.32
C ASP A 18 -11.39 -4.89 -2.60
N LEU A 19 -11.37 -3.73 -3.27
CA LEU A 19 -10.68 -2.53 -2.81
C LEU A 19 -11.64 -1.47 -2.29
N VAL A 20 -11.17 -0.68 -1.33
CA VAL A 20 -11.84 0.52 -0.83
C VAL A 20 -10.83 1.68 -0.75
N SER A 21 -11.26 2.87 -1.17
CA SER A 21 -10.51 4.10 -1.00
C SER A 21 -10.97 4.84 0.25
N PHE A 22 -10.02 5.41 1.01
CA PHE A 22 -10.28 6.26 2.17
C PHE A 22 -10.01 7.74 1.90
N GLY A 23 -9.83 8.10 0.62
CA GLY A 23 -9.59 9.46 0.16
C GLY A 23 -8.23 9.64 -0.51
N GLU A 24 -7.99 10.87 -0.94
CA GLU A 24 -6.85 11.22 -1.77
C GLU A 24 -5.96 12.26 -1.09
N ILE A 25 -4.66 12.18 -1.35
CA ILE A 25 -3.65 13.12 -0.90
C ILE A 25 -3.05 13.80 -2.13
N LEU A 26 -3.27 15.11 -2.27
CA LEU A 26 -2.48 15.93 -3.17
C LEU A 26 -1.08 16.12 -2.56
N VAL A 27 -0.05 15.63 -3.24
CA VAL A 27 1.35 15.76 -2.82
C VAL A 27 1.89 17.09 -3.38
N PRO A 28 2.12 18.11 -2.53
CA PRO A 28 2.61 19.39 -3.01
C PRO A 28 4.10 19.30 -3.38
N ASP A 29 4.58 20.31 -4.09
CA ASP A 29 5.94 20.41 -4.63
C ASP A 29 7.01 20.82 -3.61
N HIS A 30 6.63 20.99 -2.35
CA HIS A 30 7.51 21.30 -1.23
C HIS A 30 7.64 20.12 -0.25
N PRO A 31 8.67 20.09 0.60
CA PRO A 31 8.81 19.05 1.61
C PRO A 31 7.59 18.95 2.52
N LEU A 32 7.20 17.71 2.82
CA LEU A 32 6.16 17.35 3.78
C LEU A 32 6.34 15.89 4.20
N ARG A 33 5.62 15.50 5.24
CA ARG A 33 5.30 14.11 5.50
C ARG A 33 3.82 13.86 5.30
N PHE A 34 3.48 12.69 4.81
CA PHE A 34 2.10 12.26 4.69
C PHE A 34 2.01 10.77 4.88
N GLY A 35 0.79 10.28 5.10
CA GLY A 35 0.61 8.86 5.32
C GLY A 35 -0.83 8.40 5.26
N PHE A 36 -0.94 7.09 5.26
CA PHE A 36 -2.19 6.37 5.35
C PHE A 36 -2.01 5.19 6.27
N GLN A 37 -2.93 5.04 7.20
CA GLN A 37 -2.94 3.92 8.13
C GLN A 37 -4.35 3.40 8.36
N TYR A 38 -4.41 2.15 8.79
CA TYR A 38 -5.60 1.53 9.37
C TYR A 38 -5.18 0.39 10.29
N ASP A 39 -6.09 0.00 11.17
CA ASP A 39 -5.96 -1.15 12.05
C ASP A 39 -6.79 -2.32 11.50
N VAL A 40 -6.36 -3.55 11.77
CA VAL A 40 -7.10 -4.77 11.43
C VAL A 40 -6.86 -5.87 12.44
N VAL A 41 -7.87 -6.71 12.67
CA VAL A 41 -7.72 -7.97 13.41
C VAL A 41 -7.67 -9.11 12.38
N PRO A 42 -6.51 -9.73 12.09
CA PRO A 42 -6.36 -10.72 11.02
C PRO A 42 -7.40 -11.84 11.07
N SER A 43 -7.71 -12.35 12.26
CA SER A 43 -8.65 -13.45 12.48
C SER A 43 -10.11 -13.09 12.15
N GLN A 44 -10.46 -11.80 12.07
CA GLN A 44 -11.80 -11.32 11.78
C GLN A 44 -12.01 -10.94 10.30
N THR A 45 -10.94 -10.87 9.51
CA THR A 45 -11.01 -10.42 8.11
C THR A 45 -11.76 -11.39 7.19
N GLY A 46 -11.83 -12.67 7.55
CA GLY A 46 -12.30 -13.72 6.63
C GLY A 46 -11.43 -13.94 5.40
N SER A 47 -10.30 -13.22 5.30
CA SER A 47 -9.41 -13.15 4.14
C SER A 47 -8.06 -13.80 4.45
N GLN A 48 -7.38 -14.29 3.41
CA GLN A 48 -5.98 -14.71 3.51
C GLN A 48 -5.02 -13.56 3.28
N ASN A 49 -5.45 -12.52 2.55
CA ASN A 49 -4.60 -11.39 2.21
C ASN A 49 -5.28 -10.06 2.54
N ILE A 50 -4.47 -9.07 2.92
CA ILE A 50 -4.87 -7.67 3.03
C ILE A 50 -3.96 -6.78 2.19
N ILE A 51 -4.50 -5.68 1.66
CA ILE A 51 -3.77 -4.69 0.86
C ILE A 51 -3.65 -3.39 1.63
N LEU A 52 -2.45 -2.81 1.68
CA LEU A 52 -2.19 -1.43 2.09
C LEU A 52 -1.49 -0.70 0.93
N ALA A 53 -2.10 0.36 0.41
CA ALA A 53 -1.53 1.08 -0.71
C ALA A 53 -1.76 2.62 -0.69
N LEU A 54 -0.79 3.31 -1.28
CA LEU A 54 -0.84 4.69 -1.72
C LEU A 54 -0.59 4.70 -3.22
N THR A 55 -1.62 4.92 -4.02
CA THR A 55 -1.54 4.75 -5.49
C THR A 55 -1.82 6.04 -6.24
N ALA A 56 -1.13 6.26 -7.35
CA ALA A 56 -1.33 7.39 -8.23
C ALA A 56 -1.47 6.89 -9.67
N VAL A 57 -2.36 7.51 -10.43
CA VAL A 57 -2.49 7.26 -11.86
C VAL A 57 -1.49 8.15 -12.61
N ALA A 58 -0.58 7.54 -13.36
CA ALA A 58 0.39 8.24 -14.20
C ALA A 58 0.09 7.98 -15.67
N LYS A 59 0.16 9.02 -16.50
CA LYS A 59 0.12 8.84 -17.97
C LYS A 59 1.47 8.38 -18.46
N ILE A 60 1.49 7.38 -19.34
CA ILE A 60 2.70 6.90 -19.99
C ILE A 60 3.05 7.89 -21.12
N PRO A 61 4.23 8.55 -21.09
CA PRO A 61 4.60 9.55 -22.09
C PRO A 61 4.51 9.00 -23.53
N GLY A 62 3.86 9.75 -24.41
CA GLY A 62 3.71 9.37 -25.81
C GLY A 62 2.61 8.33 -26.08
N THR A 63 1.78 8.00 -25.09
CA THR A 63 0.63 7.11 -25.26
C THR A 63 -0.62 7.70 -24.59
N GLU A 64 -1.80 7.18 -24.95
CA GLU A 64 -3.05 7.47 -24.23
C GLU A 64 -3.23 6.56 -23.00
N GLN A 65 -2.29 5.64 -22.76
CA GLN A 65 -2.38 4.70 -21.65
C GLN A 65 -1.97 5.37 -20.33
N SER A 66 -2.69 4.99 -19.28
CA SER A 66 -2.33 5.26 -17.90
C SER A 66 -1.82 4.00 -17.22
N CYS A 67 -0.87 4.13 -16.32
CA CYS A 67 -0.47 3.09 -15.39
C CYS A 67 -0.71 3.55 -13.95
N THR A 68 -0.98 2.59 -13.07
CA THR A 68 -0.92 2.86 -11.63
C THR A 68 0.52 2.75 -11.19
N ARG A 69 0.95 3.67 -10.34
CA ARG A 69 2.24 3.62 -9.64
C ARG A 69 2.01 3.98 -8.18
N GLY A 70 2.91 3.59 -7.30
CA GLY A 70 2.73 3.91 -5.89
C GLY A 70 3.39 2.90 -4.98
N PHE A 71 3.11 3.05 -3.69
CA PHE A 71 3.51 2.10 -2.67
C PHE A 71 2.34 1.16 -2.46
N ALA A 72 2.52 -0.13 -2.65
CA ALA A 72 1.43 -1.10 -2.46
C ALA A 72 2.01 -2.43 -2.02
N VAL A 73 1.52 -2.92 -0.89
CA VAL A 73 1.87 -4.24 -0.39
C VAL A 73 0.63 -5.09 -0.16
N LYS A 74 0.80 -6.39 -0.38
CA LYS A 74 -0.09 -7.45 0.05
C LYS A 74 0.54 -8.12 1.25
N VAL A 75 -0.19 -8.26 2.35
CA VAL A 75 0.21 -9.07 3.50
C VAL A 75 -0.57 -10.38 3.44
N ASP A 76 0.14 -11.49 3.43
CA ASP A 76 -0.43 -12.83 3.60
C ASP A 76 -0.60 -13.11 5.09
N LEU A 77 -1.85 -13.20 5.54
CA LEU A 77 -2.23 -13.38 6.95
C LEU A 77 -2.05 -14.82 7.45
N VAL A 78 -1.70 -15.76 6.58
CA VAL A 78 -1.40 -17.14 6.96
C VAL A 78 0.09 -17.32 7.24
N THR A 79 0.93 -16.73 6.41
CA THR A 79 2.39 -16.87 6.45
C THR A 79 3.11 -15.70 7.09
N GLY A 80 2.47 -14.53 7.15
CA GLY A 80 3.09 -13.27 7.56
C GLY A 80 3.91 -12.59 6.46
N GLU A 81 3.94 -13.14 5.25
CA GLU A 81 4.72 -12.57 4.15
C GLU A 81 4.15 -11.22 3.67
N VAL A 82 5.05 -10.26 3.43
CA VAL A 82 4.74 -8.94 2.89
C VAL A 82 5.29 -8.85 1.47
N TRP A 83 4.42 -8.75 0.48
CA TRP A 83 4.76 -8.75 -0.94
C TRP A 83 4.52 -7.38 -1.56
N ASP A 84 5.46 -6.91 -2.36
CA ASP A 84 5.25 -5.75 -3.22
C ASP A 84 4.31 -6.10 -4.38
N LEU A 85 3.36 -5.20 -4.66
CA LEU A 85 2.38 -5.36 -5.73
C LEU A 85 2.64 -4.52 -6.98
N LEU A 86 3.40 -3.42 -6.88
CA LEU A 86 3.48 -2.43 -7.96
C LEU A 86 4.88 -2.20 -8.52
N ASN A 87 5.93 -2.53 -7.78
CA ASN A 87 7.30 -2.13 -8.09
C ASN A 87 8.21 -3.29 -8.52
N ASP A 88 7.63 -4.47 -8.77
CA ASP A 88 8.34 -5.70 -9.16
C ASP A 88 9.50 -6.07 -8.21
N SER A 89 9.36 -5.71 -6.93
CA SER A 89 10.38 -5.98 -5.90
C SER A 89 10.23 -7.37 -5.28
N GLY A 90 9.10 -8.04 -5.52
CA GLY A 90 8.80 -9.36 -4.97
C GLY A 90 8.55 -9.32 -3.46
N LEU A 91 9.14 -10.25 -2.73
CA LEU A 91 8.97 -10.35 -1.28
C LEU A 91 9.75 -9.25 -0.57
N VAL A 92 9.03 -8.42 0.19
CA VAL A 92 9.58 -7.31 0.98
C VAL A 92 10.12 -7.82 2.32
N GLY A 93 9.41 -8.77 2.94
CA GLY A 93 9.79 -9.37 4.22
C GLY A 93 8.67 -10.24 4.79
N TRP A 94 8.76 -10.52 6.09
CA TRP A 94 7.81 -11.31 6.84
C TRP A 94 7.62 -10.70 8.22
N ILE A 95 6.39 -10.74 8.72
CA ILE A 95 6.02 -10.30 10.06
C ILE A 95 6.40 -11.42 11.02
N GLU A 96 7.28 -11.13 11.99
CA GLU A 96 7.74 -12.10 12.98
C GLU A 96 6.67 -12.38 14.04
N ARG A 97 5.85 -11.38 14.37
CA ARG A 97 4.76 -11.53 15.34
C ARG A 97 3.66 -12.47 14.80
N PRO A 98 3.26 -13.51 15.55
CA PRO A 98 2.19 -14.40 15.11
C PRO A 98 0.84 -13.70 14.96
N MET A 99 0.12 -14.00 13.87
CA MET A 99 -1.12 -13.31 13.47
C MET A 99 -2.27 -13.46 14.47
N ASP A 100 -2.27 -14.55 15.25
CA ASP A 100 -3.27 -14.85 16.28
C ASP A 100 -3.09 -14.02 17.56
N THR A 101 -1.99 -13.27 17.68
CA THR A 101 -1.72 -12.39 18.82
C THR A 101 -2.31 -10.99 18.68
N PHE A 102 -2.87 -10.66 17.53
CA PHE A 102 -3.58 -9.40 17.30
C PHE A 102 -5.07 -9.58 17.63
N THR A 103 -5.62 -8.68 18.44
CA THR A 103 -7.00 -8.74 18.95
C THR A 103 -7.70 -7.40 18.77
N ASP A 104 -8.97 -7.31 19.16
CA ASP A 104 -9.70 -6.03 19.14
C ASP A 104 -9.06 -4.96 20.04
N GLU A 105 -8.43 -5.37 21.14
CA GLU A 105 -7.74 -4.49 22.08
C GLU A 105 -6.34 -4.08 21.61
N GLU A 106 -5.68 -4.96 20.85
CA GLU A 106 -4.37 -4.70 20.27
C GLU A 106 -4.36 -5.13 18.79
N PRO A 107 -4.98 -4.35 17.90
CA PRO A 107 -5.08 -4.71 16.51
C PRO A 107 -3.75 -4.52 15.79
N MET A 108 -3.63 -5.15 14.63
CA MET A 108 -2.48 -4.97 13.76
C MET A 108 -2.59 -3.63 13.02
N LEU A 109 -1.67 -2.71 13.32
CA LEU A 109 -1.53 -1.46 12.58
C LEU A 109 -0.81 -1.72 11.24
N LEU A 110 -1.38 -1.19 10.16
CA LEU A 110 -0.75 -1.04 8.85
C LEU A 110 -0.59 0.45 8.55
N ASN A 111 0.62 0.88 8.24
CA ASN A 111 0.93 2.29 8.04
C ASN A 111 1.96 2.52 6.94
N TRP A 112 1.61 3.40 6.01
CA TRP A 112 2.57 4.11 5.17
C TRP A 112 2.82 5.49 5.76
N GLU A 113 4.08 5.78 6.04
CA GLU A 113 4.58 7.14 6.23
C GLU A 113 5.51 7.47 5.06
N VAL A 114 5.34 8.63 4.43
CA VAL A 114 6.12 9.04 3.27
C VAL A 114 6.68 10.43 3.51
N GLU A 115 8.00 10.53 3.43
CA GLU A 115 8.70 11.81 3.44
C GLU A 115 8.94 12.27 2.00
N HIS A 116 8.47 13.46 1.67
CA HIS A 116 8.76 14.11 0.40
C HIS A 116 10.01 14.98 0.52
N TYR A 117 11.05 14.62 -0.22
CA TYR A 117 12.32 15.36 -0.24
C TYR A 117 12.81 15.58 -1.68
N GLY A 118 12.70 16.82 -2.16
CA GLY A 118 13.09 17.20 -3.51
C GLY A 118 12.22 16.53 -4.57
N ALA A 119 12.76 15.55 -5.29
CA ALA A 119 12.00 14.75 -6.26
C ALA A 119 11.73 13.32 -5.78
N ALA A 120 12.09 12.99 -4.54
CA ALA A 120 11.98 11.66 -3.96
C ALA A 120 10.83 11.61 -2.95
N LEU A 121 10.03 10.55 -3.06
CA LEU A 121 9.07 10.12 -2.04
C LEU A 121 9.68 8.91 -1.35
N ILE A 122 10.07 9.09 -0.09
CA ILE A 122 10.81 8.11 0.71
C ILE A 122 9.81 7.45 1.67
N PRO A 123 9.44 6.18 1.43
CA PRO A 123 8.46 5.50 2.25
C PRO A 123 9.09 4.86 3.48
N LYS A 124 8.29 4.77 4.52
CA LYS A 124 8.47 3.92 5.69
C LYS A 124 7.22 3.06 5.81
N LEU A 125 7.37 1.77 5.54
CA LEU A 125 6.32 0.78 5.75
C LEU A 125 6.39 0.29 7.19
N GLN A 126 5.29 0.39 7.93
CA GLN A 126 5.16 -0.21 9.25
C GLN A 126 3.95 -1.14 9.28
N ILE A 127 4.16 -2.40 9.67
CA ILE A 127 3.10 -3.40 9.81
C ILE A 127 3.32 -4.16 11.12
N GLY A 128 2.29 -4.23 11.97
CA GLY A 128 2.33 -5.01 13.21
C GLY A 128 3.40 -4.57 14.22
N GLY A 129 3.88 -3.32 14.12
CA GLY A 129 4.99 -2.79 14.93
C GLY A 129 6.38 -2.96 14.32
N GLU A 130 6.49 -3.67 13.20
CA GLU A 130 7.74 -3.90 12.47
C GLU A 130 7.89 -2.90 11.32
N VAL A 131 9.14 -2.57 10.97
CA VAL A 131 9.45 -1.61 9.89
C VAL A 131 10.13 -2.34 8.74
N PHE A 132 9.61 -2.14 7.53
CA PHE A 132 10.10 -2.76 6.31
C PHE A 132 10.74 -1.72 5.39
N LEU A 133 11.84 -2.11 4.74
CA LEU A 133 12.46 -1.30 3.69
C LEU A 133 11.65 -1.42 2.42
N TYR A 134 11.38 -0.30 1.77
CA TYR A 134 10.60 -0.26 0.54
C TYR A 134 11.21 0.78 -0.43
N PRO A 135 11.17 0.55 -1.76
CA PRO A 135 11.79 1.45 -2.72
C PRO A 135 11.16 2.84 -2.70
N ALA A 136 12.01 3.87 -2.80
CA ALA A 136 11.58 5.24 -2.98
C ALA A 136 10.99 5.45 -4.39
N LEU A 137 10.02 6.34 -4.50
CA LEU A 137 9.40 6.72 -5.76
C LEU A 137 9.79 8.13 -6.17
N ARG A 138 9.69 8.40 -7.48
CA ARG A 138 9.88 9.75 -7.99
C ARG A 138 8.59 10.54 -7.93
N TYR A 139 8.63 11.69 -7.27
CA TYR A 139 7.56 12.68 -7.32
C TYR A 139 7.35 13.20 -8.74
N THR A 140 6.10 13.50 -9.09
CA THR A 140 5.79 14.31 -10.27
C THR A 140 4.83 15.41 -9.88
N ASP A 141 4.98 16.55 -10.53
CA ASP A 141 4.11 17.69 -10.31
C ASP A 141 2.61 17.32 -10.44
N GLY A 142 1.82 17.82 -9.50
CA GLY A 142 0.39 17.52 -9.39
C GLY A 142 0.05 16.06 -9.04
N MET A 143 0.99 15.27 -8.48
CA MET A 143 0.70 13.90 -8.06
C MET A 143 -0.40 13.88 -6.99
N VAL A 144 -1.46 13.13 -7.26
CA VAL A 144 -2.51 12.77 -6.31
C VAL A 144 -2.37 11.28 -5.99
N MET A 145 -2.25 10.96 -4.71
CA MET A 145 -2.16 9.59 -4.22
C MET A 145 -3.46 9.20 -3.52
N ASP A 146 -4.16 8.21 -4.08
CA ASP A 146 -5.31 7.56 -3.47
C ASP A 146 -4.87 6.59 -2.37
N THR A 147 -5.59 6.61 -1.26
CA THR A 147 -5.34 5.78 -0.06
C THR A 147 -6.23 4.54 -0.12
N VAL A 148 -5.62 3.39 -0.36
CA VAL A 148 -6.36 2.18 -0.74
C VAL A 148 -6.07 1.07 0.25
N ALA A 149 -7.13 0.41 0.71
CA ALA A 149 -7.04 -0.88 1.37
C ALA A 149 -7.86 -1.93 0.62
N GLY A 150 -7.63 -3.20 0.91
CA GLY A 150 -8.36 -4.27 0.23
C GLY A 150 -8.22 -5.63 0.89
N LEU A 151 -9.13 -6.51 0.50
CA LEU A 151 -9.23 -7.92 0.92
C LEU A 151 -9.35 -8.80 -0.31
N ASP A 152 -9.19 -10.12 -0.14
CA ASP A 152 -9.51 -11.07 -1.20
C ASP A 152 -10.98 -10.89 -1.66
N ILE A 153 -11.26 -11.18 -2.93
CA ILE A 153 -12.61 -11.05 -3.49
C ILE A 153 -13.66 -11.82 -2.67
N GLY A 154 -14.82 -11.20 -2.46
CA GLY A 154 -15.96 -11.75 -1.74
C GLY A 154 -16.01 -11.34 -0.27
N GLN A 155 -15.07 -10.53 0.20
CA GLN A 155 -15.08 -9.93 1.53
C GLN A 155 -15.62 -8.49 1.48
N ASP A 156 -16.09 -7.97 2.61
CA ASP A 156 -16.53 -6.57 2.73
C ASP A 156 -15.41 -5.71 3.34
N PRO A 157 -14.59 -5.02 2.51
CA PRO A 157 -13.51 -4.18 3.03
C PRO A 157 -14.02 -2.97 3.82
N ALA A 158 -15.26 -2.51 3.60
CA ALA A 158 -15.77 -1.30 4.23
C ALA A 158 -16.06 -1.46 5.74
N SER A 159 -16.30 -2.69 6.20
CA SER A 159 -16.58 -2.99 7.61
C SER A 159 -15.40 -3.64 8.35
N THR A 160 -14.32 -4.00 7.63
CA THR A 160 -13.19 -4.75 8.18
C THR A 160 -12.08 -3.87 8.74
N PHE A 161 -11.80 -2.73 8.09
CA PHE A 161 -10.70 -1.86 8.50
C PHE A 161 -11.13 -0.87 9.57
N MET A 162 -10.35 -0.80 10.64
CA MET A 162 -10.62 0.05 11.80
C MET A 162 -9.74 1.30 11.78
N HIS A 163 -10.29 2.38 12.33
CA HIS A 163 -9.59 3.67 12.51
C HIS A 163 -8.77 4.15 11.29
N PRO A 164 -9.32 4.14 10.06
CA PRO A 164 -8.58 4.62 8.91
C PRO A 164 -8.23 6.09 9.09
N ALA A 165 -6.97 6.43 8.85
CA ALA A 165 -6.49 7.81 8.96
C ALA A 165 -5.60 8.16 7.78
N VAL A 166 -5.98 9.26 7.11
CA VAL A 166 -5.22 9.91 6.05
C VAL A 166 -4.69 11.22 6.62
N TRP A 167 -3.39 11.45 6.55
CA TRP A 167 -2.78 12.59 7.22
C TRP A 167 -1.64 13.21 6.42
N LYS A 168 -1.36 14.49 6.74
CA LYS A 168 -0.26 15.28 6.18
C LYS A 168 0.28 16.23 7.25
N GLU A 169 1.59 16.41 7.27
CA GLU A 169 2.31 17.28 8.17
C GLU A 169 3.35 18.08 7.37
N SER A 170 3.31 19.41 7.49
CA SER A 170 4.34 20.26 6.91
C SER A 170 5.62 20.18 7.75
N LEU A 171 6.76 20.03 7.08
CA LEU A 171 8.10 19.98 7.70
C LEU A 171 8.70 21.37 7.93
#